data_AF-A0A2U1N6J9-F1
#
_entry.id   AF-A0A2U1N6J9-F1
#
_cell.length_a   1.000
_cell.length_b   1.000
_cell.length_c   1.000
_cell.angle_alpha   90.00
_cell.angle_beta   90.00
_cell.angle_gamma   90.00
#
_symmetry.space_group_name_H-M   'P 1'
#
loop_
_entity.id
_entity.type
_entity.pdbx_description
1 polymer ?
#
loop_
_entity_poly.entity_id
_entity_poly.type
_entity_poly.pdbx_seq_one_letter_code
_entity_poly.pdbx_strand_id
1 'polypeptide(L)'
;MASSSSNNVNEIKEVSWSYNTATEFKIFVNNRITQDKGCLIRYVEERNELRNKVEASQDPISKRDRNSINMLTALINDIIDGIRELEGQAKLMEVHEQASSDED
;
A
#
# COMPACT_ATOMS: atom_id res chain seq x y z
N MET A 1 28.38 17.54 -5.15
CA MET A 1 29.84 17.67 -4.99
C MET A 1 30.26 16.70 -3.90
N ALA A 2 30.92 15.59 -4.26
CA ALA A 2 31.41 14.63 -3.28
C ALA A 2 32.76 15.13 -2.75
N SER A 3 32.85 15.21 -1.43
CA SER A 3 33.98 15.76 -0.69
C SER A 3 35.25 14.96 -0.95
N SER A 4 36.36 15.69 -1.02
CA SER A 4 37.70 15.30 -1.39
C SER A 4 38.20 14.04 -0.68
N SER A 5 38.56 13.00 -1.45
CA SER A 5 39.40 11.89 -0.98
C SER A 5 40.77 12.46 -0.65
N SER A 6 40.99 12.81 0.61
CA SER A 6 42.33 13.10 1.15
C SER A 6 43.29 11.94 0.88
N ASN A 7 44.59 12.27 0.87
CA ASN A 7 45.69 11.50 0.30
C ASN A 7 46.05 10.17 1.01
N ASN A 8 45.13 9.19 1.08
CA ASN A 8 45.36 7.92 1.82
C ASN A 8 46.44 7.00 1.23
N VAL A 9 46.87 7.20 -0.02
CA VAL A 9 47.90 6.33 -0.63
C VAL A 9 49.23 6.51 0.09
N ASN A 10 49.53 7.72 0.58
CA ASN A 10 50.75 7.98 1.33
C ASN A 10 50.73 7.27 2.69
N GLU A 11 49.60 7.26 3.40
CA GLU A 11 49.44 6.51 4.65
C GLU A 11 49.55 4.99 4.42
N ILE A 12 48.92 4.47 3.35
CA ILE A 12 49.03 3.04 3.01
C ILE A 12 50.46 2.71 2.59
N LYS A 13 51.14 3.61 1.87
CA LYS A 13 52.56 3.47 1.48
C LYS A 13 53.47 3.45 2.71
N GLU A 14 53.20 4.25 3.74
CA GLU A 14 53.99 4.22 4.98
C GLU A 14 53.91 2.86 5.68
N VAL A 15 52.77 2.17 5.59
CA VAL A 15 52.59 0.84 6.18
C VAL A 15 53.10 -0.28 5.26
N SER A 16 52.87 -0.18 3.96
CA SER A 16 53.25 -1.19 2.97
C SER A 16 54.69 -1.05 2.46
N TRP A 17 55.31 0.11 2.71
CA TRP A 17 56.61 0.54 2.19
C TRP A 17 56.69 0.51 0.65
N SER A 18 55.54 0.45 -0.03
CA SER A 18 55.42 0.25 -1.47
C SER A 18 54.29 1.09 -2.05
N TYR A 19 54.66 2.00 -2.94
CA TYR A 19 53.69 2.85 -3.63
C TYR A 19 52.79 2.05 -4.57
N ASN A 20 53.35 1.05 -5.27
CA ASN A 20 52.58 0.19 -6.18
C ASN A 20 51.54 -0.62 -5.41
N THR A 21 51.94 -1.25 -4.30
CA THR A 21 51.03 -2.05 -3.46
C THR A 21 49.93 -1.18 -2.83
N ALA A 22 50.28 0.04 -2.39
CA ALA A 22 49.30 0.99 -1.87
C ALA A 22 48.26 1.41 -2.92
N THR A 23 48.71 1.60 -4.16
CA THR A 23 47.84 1.97 -5.28
C THR A 23 46.89 0.84 -5.68
N GLU A 24 47.40 -0.39 -5.79
CA GLU A 24 46.59 -1.57 -6.11
C GLU A 24 45.52 -1.83 -5.06
N PHE A 25 45.87 -1.72 -3.77
CA PHE A 25 44.91 -1.87 -2.67
C PHE A 25 43.79 -0.84 -2.76
N LYS A 26 44.12 0.43 -3.03
CA LYS A 26 43.12 1.49 -3.18
C LYS A 26 42.18 1.22 -4.36
N ILE A 27 42.71 0.77 -5.50
CA ILE A 27 41.92 0.39 -6.67
C ILE A 27 40.96 -0.75 -6.31
N PHE A 28 41.47 -1.80 -5.65
CA PHE A 28 40.64 -2.94 -5.24
C PHE A 28 39.48 -2.52 -4.33
N VAL A 29 39.76 -1.75 -3.27
CA VAL A 29 38.73 -1.27 -2.34
C VAL A 29 37.71 -0.39 -3.04
N ASN A 30 38.16 0.55 -3.90
CA ASN A 30 37.26 1.43 -4.64
C ASN A 30 36.35 0.66 -5.59
N ASN A 31 36.89 -0.34 -6.30
CA ASN A 31 36.10 -1.18 -7.19
C ASN A 31 35.03 -1.96 -6.42
N ARG A 32 35.40 -2.54 -5.27
CA ARG A 32 34.45 -3.25 -4.40
C ARG A 32 33.35 -2.32 -3.88
N ILE A 33 33.70 -1.15 -3.36
CA ILE A 33 32.71 -0.16 -2.89
C ILE A 33 31.80 0.29 -4.05
N THR A 34 32.35 0.49 -5.24
CA THR A 34 31.57 0.89 -6.41
C THR A 34 30.59 -0.20 -6.81
N GLN A 35 31.03 -1.46 -6.80
CA GLN A 35 30.16 -2.62 -7.05
C GLN A 35 29.05 -2.72 -6.01
N ASP A 36 29.39 -2.64 -4.72
CA ASP A 36 28.42 -2.72 -3.61
C ASP A 36 27.38 -1.58 -3.70
N LYS A 37 27.82 -0.37 -4.05
CA LYS A 37 26.92 0.76 -4.34
C LYS A 37 25.98 0.47 -5.50
N GLY A 38 26.49 -0.10 -6.59
CA GLY A 38 25.66 -0.51 -7.74
C GLY A 38 24.61 -1.55 -7.35
N CYS A 39 24.99 -2.54 -6.54
CA CYS A 39 24.05 -3.53 -6.00
C CYS A 39 22.95 -2.88 -5.14
N LEU A 40 23.31 -1.95 -4.25
CA LEU A 40 22.36 -1.23 -3.41
C LEU A 40 21.36 -0.40 -4.22
N ILE A 41 21.81 0.28 -5.28
CA ILE A 41 20.93 1.04 -6.18
C ILE A 41 19.88 0.11 -6.79
N ARG A 42 20.30 -1.04 -7.32
CA ARG A 42 19.39 -2.03 -7.90
C ARG A 42 18.37 -2.55 -6.88
N TYR A 43 18.77 -2.84 -5.64
CA TYR A 43 17.84 -3.27 -4.60
C TYR A 43 16.79 -2.19 -4.27
N VAL A 44 17.17 -0.92 -4.29
CA VAL A 44 16.23 0.20 -4.08
C VAL A 44 15.23 0.31 -5.23
N GLU A 45 15.66 0.10 -6.47
CA GLU A 45 14.80 0.06 -7.65
C GLU A 45 13.78 -1.09 -7.57
N GLU A 46 14.23 -2.30 -7.28
CA GLU A 46 13.37 -3.49 -7.11
C GLU A 46 12.33 -3.27 -5.99
N ARG A 47 12.75 -2.71 -4.84
CA ARG A 47 11.86 -2.35 -3.74
C ARG A 47 10.80 -1.33 -4.19
N ASN A 48 11.19 -0.32 -4.97
CA ASN A 48 10.26 0.69 -5.46
C ASN A 48 9.24 0.08 -6.44
N GLU A 49 9.68 -0.82 -7.31
CA GLU A 49 8.78 -1.53 -8.24
C GLU A 49 7.76 -2.39 -7.48
N LEU A 50 8.20 -3.14 -6.47
CA LEU A 50 7.32 -3.93 -5.61
C LEU A 50 6.31 -3.04 -4.87
N ARG A 51 6.75 -1.91 -4.32
CA ARG A 51 5.86 -0.94 -3.66
C ARG A 51 4.78 -0.43 -4.61
N ASN A 52 5.16 -0.09 -5.85
CA ASN A 52 4.19 0.37 -6.86
C ASN A 52 3.16 -0.72 -7.22
N LYS A 53 3.58 -1.99 -7.31
CA LYS A 53 2.66 -3.12 -7.56
C LYS A 53 1.66 -3.31 -6.42
N VAL A 54 2.10 -3.17 -5.17
CA VAL A 54 1.22 -3.23 -3.99
C VAL A 54 0.21 -2.10 -4.01
N GLU A 55 0.65 -0.87 -4.24
CA GLU A 55 -0.22 0.32 -4.29
C GLU A 55 -1.25 0.20 -5.42
N ALA A 56 -0.82 -0.20 -6.62
CA ALA A 56 -1.70 -0.45 -7.76
C ALA A 56 -2.71 -1.59 -7.51
N SER A 57 -2.39 -2.57 -6.67
CA SER A 57 -3.28 -3.67 -6.30
C SER A 57 -4.25 -3.29 -5.18
N GLN A 58 -3.87 -2.37 -4.29
CA GLN A 58 -4.70 -1.91 -3.18
C GLN A 58 -5.80 -0.94 -3.63
N ASP A 59 -5.49 -0.09 -4.61
CA ASP A 59 -6.42 0.89 -5.20
C ASP A 59 -7.75 0.29 -5.72
N PRO A 60 -7.74 -0.80 -6.51
CA PRO A 60 -8.97 -1.42 -7.01
C PRO A 60 -9.76 -2.16 -5.92
N ILE A 61 -9.08 -2.72 -4.91
CA ILE A 61 -9.75 -3.41 -3.77
C ILE A 61 -10.53 -2.38 -2.96
N SER A 62 -9.89 -1.28 -2.56
CA SER A 62 -10.52 -0.19 -1.80
C SER A 62 -11.75 0.41 -2.51
N LYS A 63 -11.67 0.61 -3.84
CA LYS A 63 -12.77 1.19 -4.62
C LYS A 63 -13.92 0.21 -4.87
N ARG A 64 -13.64 -1.06 -5.18
CA ARG A 64 -14.69 -2.08 -5.39
C ARG A 64 -15.43 -2.42 -4.11
N ASP A 65 -14.71 -2.51 -2.99
CA ASP A 65 -15.30 -2.87 -1.71
C ASP A 65 -16.24 -1.77 -1.23
N ARG A 66 -15.83 -0.49 -1.34
CA ARG A 66 -16.71 0.64 -1.04
C ARG A 66 -17.95 0.68 -1.91
N ASN A 67 -17.81 0.44 -3.22
CA ASN A 67 -18.97 0.45 -4.11
C ASN A 67 -19.95 -0.69 -3.79
N SER A 68 -19.42 -1.88 -3.49
CA SER A 68 -20.23 -3.04 -3.11
C SER A 68 -20.95 -2.82 -1.78
N ILE A 69 -20.27 -2.25 -0.79
CA ILE A 69 -20.88 -1.88 0.51
C ILE A 69 -21.97 -0.83 0.31
N ASN A 70 -21.75 0.18 -0.52
CA ASN A 70 -22.76 1.22 -0.81
C ASN A 70 -24.00 0.63 -1.49
N MET A 71 -23.82 -0.26 -2.48
CA MET A 71 -24.94 -0.95 -3.14
C MET A 71 -25.72 -1.83 -2.17
N LEU A 72 -25.02 -2.60 -1.32
CA LEU A 72 -25.68 -3.42 -0.30
C LEU A 72 -26.44 -2.57 0.72
N THR A 73 -25.87 -1.43 1.12
CA THR A 73 -26.52 -0.50 2.05
C THR A 73 -27.80 0.07 1.44
N ALA A 74 -27.77 0.48 0.16
CA ALA A 74 -28.95 0.96 -0.54
C ALA A 74 -30.05 -0.11 -0.61
N LEU A 75 -29.70 -1.33 -1.01
CA LEU A 75 -30.62 -2.47 -1.09
C LEU A 75 -31.27 -2.77 0.28
N ILE A 76 -30.47 -2.75 1.36
CA ILE A 76 -30.97 -2.98 2.72
C ILE A 76 -31.98 -1.90 3.12
N ASN A 77 -31.71 -0.63 2.80
CA ASN A 77 -32.63 0.46 3.11
C ASN A 77 -33.97 0.30 2.35
N ASP A 78 -33.92 -0.03 1.06
CA ASP A 78 -35.13 -0.27 0.26
C ASP A 78 -35.97 -1.42 0.83
N ILE A 79 -35.32 -2.50 1.28
CA ILE A 79 -36.00 -3.63 1.94
C ILE A 79 -36.64 -3.20 3.25
N ILE A 80 -35.93 -2.43 4.08
CA ILE A 80 -36.46 -1.93 5.36
C ILE A 80 -37.69 -1.05 5.13
N ASP A 81 -37.64 -0.17 4.14
CA ASP A 81 -38.77 0.71 3.83
C ASP A 81 -39.97 -0.08 3.29
N GLY A 82 -39.73 -1.07 2.42
CA GLY A 82 -40.78 -2.00 1.97
C GLY A 82 -41.42 -2.79 3.11
N ILE A 83 -40.63 -3.27 4.08
CA ILE A 83 -41.16 -3.96 5.27
C ILE A 83 -42.03 -3.01 6.09
N ARG A 84 -41.59 -1.77 6.33
CA ARG A 84 -42.36 -0.78 7.09
C ARG A 84 -43.68 -0.42 6.41
N GLU A 85 -43.69 -0.33 5.09
CA GLU A 85 -44.92 -0.09 4.32
C GLU A 85 -45.91 -1.24 4.52
N LEU A 86 -45.45 -2.48 4.36
CA LEU A 86 -46.27 -3.67 4.57
C LEU A 86 -46.81 -3.78 6.00
N GLU A 87 -45.99 -3.48 7.01
CA GLU A 87 -46.43 -3.40 8.41
C GLU A 87 -47.52 -2.34 8.62
N GLY A 88 -47.41 -1.19 7.94
CA GLY A 88 -48.43 -0.14 7.98
C GLY A 88 -49.76 -0.60 7.35
N GLN A 89 -49.69 -1.25 6.20
CA GLN A 89 -50.86 -1.79 5.51
C GLN A 89 -51.56 -2.88 6.34
N ALA A 90 -50.79 -3.79 6.95
CA ALA A 90 -51.32 -4.84 7.80
C ALA A 90 -52.09 -4.28 9.02
N LYS A 91 -51.53 -3.26 9.69
CA LYS A 91 -52.19 -2.58 10.82
C LYS A 91 -53.50 -1.90 10.41
N LEU A 92 -53.56 -1.27 9.24
CA LEU A 92 -54.78 -0.64 8.74
C LEU A 92 -55.86 -1.66 8.41
N MET A 93 -55.48 -2.82 7.87
CA MET A 93 -56.41 -3.92 7.59
C MET A 93 -57.02 -4.49 8.88
N GLU A 94 -56.19 -4.69 9.92
CA GLU A 94 -56.66 -5.17 11.23
C GLU A 94 -57.68 -4.19 11.86
N VAL A 95 -57.44 -2.88 11.76
CA VAL A 95 -58.38 -1.85 12.22
C VAL A 95 -59.70 -1.89 11.44
N HIS A 96 -59.65 -2.09 10.11
CA HIS A 96 -60.85 -2.19 9.29
C HIS A 96 -61.66 -3.46 9.61
N GLU A 97 -61.00 -4.60 9.83
CA GLU A 97 -61.69 -5.84 10.23
C GLU A 97 -62.36 -5.70 11.60
N GLN A 98 -61.69 -5.07 12.57
CA GLN A 98 -62.29 -4.80 13.89
C GLN A 98 -63.50 -3.87 13.78
N ALA A 99 -63.39 -2.76 13.02
CA ALA A 99 -64.49 -1.83 12.82
C ALA A 99 -65.70 -2.45 12.09
N SER A 100 -65.46 -3.38 11.16
CA SER A 100 -66.52 -4.09 10.45
C SER A 100 -67.21 -5.17 11.30
N SER A 101 -66.57 -5.67 12.36
CA SER A 101 -67.13 -6.69 13.26
C SER A 101 -67.99 -6.10 14.38
N ASP A 102 -67.87 -4.80 14.65
CA ASP A 102 -68.64 -4.10 15.70
C ASP A 102 -69.99 -3.54 15.18
N GLU A 103 -70.27 -3.64 13.87
CA GLU A 103 -71.51 -3.14 13.24
C GLU A 103 -72.58 -4.21 12.94
N ASP A 104 -72.37 -5.48 13.34
CA ASP A 104 -73.36 -6.59 13.29
C ASP A 104 -73.82 -7.02 14.70
#